data_AF-A0A6I4VQQ0-F1
#
_entry.id   AF-A0A6I4VQQ0-F1
#
_cell.length_a   1.000
_cell.length_b   1.000
_cell.length_c   1.000
_cell.angle_alpha   90.00
_cell.angle_beta   90.00
_cell.angle_gamma   90.00
#
_symmetry.space_group_name_H-M   'P 1'
#
loop_
_entity.id
_entity.type
_entity.pdbx_description
1 polymer ?
#
loop_
_entity_poly.entity_id
_entity_poly.type
_entity_poly.pdbx_seq_one_letter_code
_entity_poly.pdbx_strand_id
1 'polypeptide(L)'
;MKKKHIGFATFGSLLTILFLYVVNQITNPEYPWFIFPTFALLLWPITLLLVTRGKHKLYAVICSLMIIALFILNNFYFSDTSHPWFLYPSYLLLWWPITLFVGKRAKTLTFAIIASTSTILYYSLLNISLSPEYPWAIYPAYLVLWWPISLYFARQKNHFGLSLAGSLLTTLFFIVVNVVSTPDQIWAVYPIFLILWWPLSMYYYEERKRA
;
A
#
# COMPACT_ATOMS: atom_id res chain seq x y z
N MET A 1 13.57 21.05 19.28
CA MET A 1 14.88 20.35 19.36
C MET A 1 16.01 21.35 19.09
N LYS A 2 17.07 21.35 19.91
CA LYS A 2 18.23 22.24 19.73
C LYS A 2 18.99 21.88 18.44
N LYS A 3 19.45 22.87 17.66
CA LYS A 3 20.23 22.70 16.40
C LYS A 3 21.39 21.68 16.54
N LYS A 4 21.97 21.57 17.74
CA LYS A 4 23.04 20.63 18.09
C LYS A 4 22.68 19.15 17.84
N HIS A 5 21.41 18.75 18.01
CA HIS A 5 20.99 17.35 17.79
C HIS A 5 20.93 16.97 16.30
N ILE A 6 20.58 17.91 15.42
CA ILE A 6 20.54 17.67 13.98
C ILE A 6 21.97 17.49 13.46
N GLY A 7 22.89 18.37 13.89
CA GLY A 7 24.32 18.26 13.54
C GLY A 7 24.94 16.94 13.99
N PHE A 8 24.63 16.50 15.23
CA PHE A 8 25.05 15.20 15.73
C PHE A 8 24.51 14.03 14.88
N ALA A 9 23.20 14.02 14.59
CA ALA A 9 22.59 12.98 13.77
C ALA A 9 23.19 12.94 12.36
N THR A 10 23.38 14.10 11.71
CA THR A 10 23.99 14.15 10.37
C THR A 10 25.42 13.63 10.36
N PHE A 11 26.25 14.04 11.31
CA PHE A 11 27.66 13.65 11.35
C PHE A 11 27.81 12.17 11.73
N GLY A 12 27.05 11.72 12.74
CA GLY A 12 27.00 10.31 13.14
C GLY A 12 26.55 9.40 12.00
N SER A 13 25.50 9.79 11.26
CA SER A 13 25.05 9.05 10.08
C SER A 13 26.12 8.97 9.01
N LEU A 14 26.77 10.08 8.65
CA LEU A 14 27.81 10.10 7.61
C LEU A 14 29.03 9.23 7.98
N LEU A 15 29.52 9.34 9.21
CA LEU A 15 30.62 8.52 9.69
C LEU A 15 30.25 7.03 9.69
N THR A 16 29.04 6.70 10.13
CA THR A 16 28.57 5.31 10.17
C THR A 16 28.39 4.74 8.75
N ILE A 17 27.88 5.53 7.81
CA ILE A 17 27.77 5.15 6.39
C ILE A 17 29.16 4.85 5.82
N LEU A 18 30.13 5.73 6.04
CA LEU A 18 31.51 5.54 5.57
C LEU A 18 32.12 4.26 6.16
N PHE A 19 31.94 4.06 7.47
CA PHE A 19 32.40 2.84 8.14
C PHE A 19 31.78 1.59 7.54
N LEU A 20 30.45 1.54 7.39
CA LEU A 20 29.73 0.39 6.83
C LEU A 20 30.11 0.12 5.37
N TYR A 21 30.37 1.17 4.59
CA TYR A 21 30.90 1.04 3.23
C TYR A 21 32.27 0.34 3.23
N VAL A 22 33.22 0.80 4.06
CA VAL A 22 34.54 0.16 4.18
C VAL A 22 34.41 -1.29 4.63
N VAL A 23 33.57 -1.57 5.64
CA VAL A 23 33.32 -2.95 6.10
C VAL A 23 32.74 -3.81 4.99
N ASN A 24 31.81 -3.29 4.19
CA ASN A 24 31.25 -4.01 3.05
C ASN A 24 32.32 -4.38 2.01
N GLN A 25 33.21 -3.46 1.66
CA GLN A 25 34.28 -3.73 0.71
C GLN A 25 35.28 -4.79 1.21
N ILE A 26 35.51 -4.87 2.52
CA ILE A 26 36.38 -5.89 3.14
C ILE A 26 35.67 -7.25 3.23
N THR A 27 34.37 -7.26 3.53
CA THR A 27 33.64 -8.49 3.87
C THR A 27 33.00 -9.15 2.65
N ASN A 28 32.37 -8.38 1.77
CA ASN A 28 31.71 -8.87 0.57
C ASN A 28 31.56 -7.73 -0.46
N PRO A 29 32.56 -7.51 -1.33
CA PRO A 29 32.52 -6.42 -2.31
C PRO A 29 31.51 -6.64 -3.43
N GLU A 30 31.12 -7.89 -3.70
CA GLU A 30 30.18 -8.25 -4.76
C GLU A 30 28.72 -7.97 -4.36
N TYR A 31 28.42 -8.03 -3.06
CA TYR A 31 27.07 -7.80 -2.53
C TYR A 31 27.04 -6.51 -1.68
N PRO A 32 26.55 -5.37 -2.23
CA PRO A 32 26.57 -4.07 -1.55
C PRO A 32 25.50 -3.93 -0.45
N TRP A 33 25.55 -4.78 0.59
CA TRP A 33 24.59 -4.80 1.71
C TRP A 33 24.54 -3.49 2.50
N PHE A 34 25.61 -2.67 2.48
CA PHE A 34 25.65 -1.40 3.22
C PHE A 34 24.57 -0.40 2.76
N ILE A 35 23.97 -0.58 1.58
CA ILE A 35 22.90 0.27 1.04
C ILE A 35 21.68 0.30 1.98
N PHE A 36 21.31 -0.82 2.59
CA PHE A 36 20.14 -0.91 3.48
C PHE A 36 20.28 -0.06 4.75
N PRO A 37 21.35 -0.21 5.58
CA PRO A 37 21.54 0.67 6.73
C PRO A 37 21.83 2.11 6.32
N THR A 38 22.46 2.36 5.17
CA THR A 38 22.69 3.71 4.64
C THR A 38 21.38 4.46 4.42
N PHE A 39 20.37 3.80 3.85
CA PHE A 39 19.03 4.38 3.70
C PHE A 39 18.45 4.85 5.04
N ALA A 40 18.47 3.99 6.07
CA ALA A 40 17.95 4.34 7.39
C ALA A 40 18.74 5.50 8.04
N LEU A 41 20.07 5.47 7.91
CA LEU A 41 20.97 6.50 8.43
C LEU A 41 20.78 7.85 7.73
N LEU A 42 20.46 7.88 6.45
CA LEU A 42 20.12 9.11 5.73
C LEU A 42 18.72 9.62 6.08
N LEU A 43 17.75 8.72 6.21
CA LEU A 43 16.37 9.09 6.52
C LEU A 43 16.24 9.74 7.90
N TRP A 44 17.02 9.30 8.88
CA TRP A 44 16.97 9.82 10.25
C TRP A 44 17.20 11.34 10.37
N PRO A 45 18.34 11.93 9.94
CA PRO A 45 18.57 13.37 10.00
C PRO A 45 17.58 14.15 9.12
N ILE A 46 17.17 13.61 7.97
CA ILE A 46 16.15 14.22 7.09
C ILE A 46 14.81 14.33 7.83
N THR A 47 14.41 13.26 8.52
CA THR A 47 13.19 13.21 9.34
C THR A 47 13.26 14.27 10.44
N LEU A 48 14.36 14.31 11.20
CA LEU A 48 14.56 15.31 12.23
C LEU A 48 14.48 16.73 11.68
N LEU A 49 15.10 17.01 10.52
CA LEU A 49 15.12 18.34 9.91
C LEU A 49 13.73 18.78 9.44
N LEU A 50 12.98 17.91 8.76
CA LEU A 50 11.70 18.26 8.14
C LEU A 50 10.55 18.25 9.12
N VAL A 51 10.48 17.26 10.01
CA VAL A 51 9.41 17.13 11.01
C VAL A 51 9.50 18.25 12.05
N THR A 52 10.71 18.58 12.54
CA THR A 52 10.87 19.69 13.51
C THR A 52 10.54 21.07 12.92
N ARG A 53 10.59 21.21 11.60
CA ARG A 53 10.18 22.42 10.87
C ARG A 53 8.72 22.39 10.40
N GLY A 54 7.94 21.37 10.79
CA GLY A 54 6.53 21.20 10.40
C GLY A 54 6.32 20.93 8.89
N LYS A 55 7.38 20.60 8.13
CA LYS A 55 7.32 20.40 6.68
C LYS A 55 6.89 18.97 6.31
N HIS A 56 5.76 18.52 6.84
CA HIS A 56 5.29 17.13 6.70
C HIS A 56 5.02 16.70 5.25
N LYS A 57 4.53 17.61 4.39
CA LYS A 57 4.28 17.31 2.97
C LYS A 57 5.59 17.02 2.21
N LEU A 58 6.61 17.85 2.43
CA LEU A 58 7.93 17.67 1.84
C LEU A 58 8.61 16.40 2.37
N TYR A 59 8.44 16.12 3.67
CA TYR A 59 8.92 14.88 4.27
C TYR A 59 8.36 13.63 3.58
N ALA A 60 7.05 13.59 3.34
CA ALA A 60 6.43 12.45 2.66
C ALA A 60 6.95 12.27 1.23
N VAL A 61 7.13 13.36 0.47
CA VAL A 61 7.72 13.29 -0.88
C VAL A 61 9.13 12.73 -0.85
N ILE A 62 9.99 13.27 0.02
CA ILE A 62 11.39 12.82 0.10
C ILE A 62 11.46 11.37 0.58
N CYS A 63 10.66 10.99 1.58
CA CYS A 63 10.62 9.62 2.09
C CYS A 63 10.16 8.64 1.00
N SER A 64 9.05 8.93 0.30
CA SER A 64 8.58 8.10 -0.82
C SER A 64 9.63 7.96 -1.91
N LEU A 65 10.27 9.06 -2.34
CA LEU A 65 11.31 9.02 -3.37
C LEU A 65 12.54 8.22 -2.92
N MET A 66 12.97 8.36 -1.68
CA MET A 66 14.10 7.59 -1.15
C MET A 66 13.78 6.09 -1.06
N ILE A 67 12.57 5.70 -0.65
CA ILE A 67 12.16 4.28 -0.61
C ILE A 67 12.05 3.72 -2.02
N ILE A 68 11.47 4.48 -2.97
CA ILE A 68 11.41 4.07 -4.38
C ILE A 68 12.83 3.90 -4.94
N ALA A 69 13.74 4.83 -4.66
CA ALA A 69 15.14 4.73 -5.06
C ALA A 69 15.81 3.48 -4.46
N LEU A 70 15.54 3.16 -3.19
CA LEU A 70 16.03 1.93 -2.57
C LEU A 70 15.50 0.68 -3.28
N PHE A 71 14.20 0.64 -3.63
CA PHE A 71 13.63 -0.50 -4.36
C PHE A 71 14.18 -0.63 -5.78
N ILE A 72 14.40 0.49 -6.47
CA ILE A 72 15.07 0.50 -7.77
C ILE A 72 16.49 -0.06 -7.64
N LEU A 73 17.29 0.44 -6.69
CA LEU A 73 18.64 -0.08 -6.44
C LEU A 73 18.60 -1.57 -6.09
N ASN A 74 17.64 -2.00 -5.25
CA ASN A 74 17.52 -3.40 -4.87
C ASN A 74 17.16 -4.29 -6.07
N ASN A 75 16.28 -3.82 -6.95
CA ASN A 75 15.92 -4.53 -8.17
C ASN A 75 17.11 -4.63 -9.13
N PHE A 76 17.93 -3.59 -9.27
CA PHE A 76 19.10 -3.61 -10.14
C PHE A 76 20.26 -4.46 -9.62
N TYR A 77 20.53 -4.44 -8.31
CA TYR A 77 21.71 -5.12 -7.74
C TYR A 77 21.45 -6.55 -7.27
N PHE A 78 20.21 -6.88 -6.88
CA PHE A 78 19.92 -8.14 -6.19
C PHE A 78 18.81 -8.98 -6.83
N SER A 79 18.15 -8.49 -7.87
CA SER A 79 17.08 -9.21 -8.56
C SER A 79 17.40 -9.37 -10.03
N ASP A 80 16.78 -10.34 -10.68
CA ASP A 80 16.88 -10.47 -12.14
C ASP A 80 16.26 -9.25 -12.82
N THR A 81 17.05 -8.59 -13.67
CA THR A 81 16.67 -7.37 -14.41
C THR A 81 15.42 -7.55 -15.29
N SER A 82 15.04 -8.79 -15.59
CA SER A 82 13.86 -9.13 -16.39
C SER A 82 12.54 -8.79 -15.70
N HIS A 83 12.51 -8.72 -14.37
CA HIS A 83 11.28 -8.48 -13.61
C HIS A 83 11.40 -7.24 -12.70
N PRO A 84 10.92 -6.06 -13.14
CA PRO A 84 11.00 -4.80 -12.39
C PRO A 84 9.99 -4.74 -11.24
N TRP A 85 10.19 -5.56 -10.21
CA TRP A 85 9.26 -5.68 -9.08
C TRP A 85 9.11 -4.39 -8.26
N PHE A 86 10.03 -3.43 -8.39
CA PHE A 86 9.93 -2.14 -7.68
C PHE A 86 8.68 -1.34 -8.10
N LEU A 87 8.13 -1.57 -9.30
CA LEU A 87 6.93 -0.89 -9.79
C LEU A 87 5.71 -1.15 -8.89
N TYR A 88 5.57 -2.37 -8.37
CA TYR A 88 4.43 -2.80 -7.56
C TYR A 88 4.25 -1.96 -6.28
N PRO A 89 5.27 -1.81 -5.41
CA PRO A 89 5.14 -0.98 -4.21
C PRO A 89 5.30 0.53 -4.50
N SER A 90 5.96 0.92 -5.59
CA SER A 90 6.18 2.34 -5.93
C SER A 90 4.86 3.10 -6.06
N TYR A 91 3.84 2.47 -6.64
CA TYR A 91 2.51 3.05 -6.75
C TYR A 91 1.89 3.43 -5.41
N LEU A 92 1.94 2.53 -4.43
CA LEU A 92 1.42 2.78 -3.08
C LEU A 92 2.21 3.89 -2.37
N LEU A 93 3.53 3.92 -2.56
CA LEU A 93 4.39 4.95 -2.01
C LEU A 93 4.10 6.34 -2.57
N LEU A 94 3.67 6.45 -3.84
CA LEU A 94 3.25 7.71 -4.44
C LEU A 94 1.89 8.21 -3.91
N TRP A 95 0.99 7.30 -3.54
CA TRP A 95 -0.30 7.69 -2.94
C TRP A 95 -0.16 8.40 -1.60
N TRP A 96 0.89 8.10 -0.84
CA TRP A 96 1.12 8.75 0.45
C TRP A 96 1.31 10.29 0.35
N PRO A 97 2.25 10.84 -0.44
CA PRO A 97 2.33 12.28 -0.62
C PRO A 97 1.08 12.84 -1.31
N ILE A 98 0.51 12.15 -2.31
CA ILE A 98 -0.71 12.61 -3.01
C ILE A 98 -1.84 12.86 -2.01
N THR A 99 -2.14 11.89 -1.13
CA THR A 99 -3.19 12.03 -0.12
C THR A 99 -2.92 13.16 0.87
N LEU A 100 -1.66 13.40 1.25
CA LEU A 100 -1.28 14.54 2.11
C LEU A 100 -1.45 15.90 1.42
N PHE A 101 -1.19 16.00 0.12
CA PHE A 101 -1.44 17.23 -0.65
C PHE A 101 -2.93 17.49 -0.83
N VAL A 102 -3.71 16.45 -1.13
CA VAL A 102 -5.17 16.51 -1.29
C VAL A 102 -5.87 16.86 0.05
N GLY A 103 -5.30 16.41 1.18
CA GLY A 103 -5.74 16.80 2.52
C GLY A 103 -7.17 16.35 2.82
N LYS A 104 -8.02 17.28 3.29
CA LYS A 104 -9.42 16.97 3.69
C LYS A 104 -10.25 16.36 2.56
N ARG A 105 -9.93 16.67 1.29
CA ARG A 105 -10.62 16.11 0.12
C ARG A 105 -10.37 14.61 -0.05
N ALA A 106 -9.35 14.03 0.60
CA ALA A 106 -9.08 12.60 0.52
C ALA A 106 -10.21 11.74 1.15
N LYS A 107 -11.10 12.37 1.92
CA LYS A 107 -12.29 11.72 2.52
C LYS A 107 -13.53 11.82 1.62
N THR A 108 -13.41 12.39 0.40
CA THR A 108 -14.55 12.50 -0.51
C THR A 108 -14.80 11.19 -1.25
N LEU A 109 -16.08 10.91 -1.54
CA LEU A 109 -16.45 9.78 -2.38
C LEU A 109 -15.81 9.89 -3.77
N THR A 110 -15.77 11.11 -4.33
CA THR A 110 -15.11 11.36 -5.62
C THR A 110 -13.65 10.98 -5.62
N PHE A 111 -12.91 11.33 -4.56
CA PHE A 111 -11.51 10.95 -4.43
C PHE A 111 -11.34 9.43 -4.30
N ALA A 112 -12.18 8.78 -3.49
CA ALA A 112 -12.13 7.33 -3.35
C ALA A 112 -12.42 6.59 -4.66
N ILE A 113 -13.39 7.07 -5.46
CA ILE A 113 -13.67 6.51 -6.80
C ILE A 113 -12.45 6.68 -7.70
N ILE A 114 -11.88 7.89 -7.80
CA ILE A 114 -10.72 8.15 -8.65
C ILE A 114 -9.52 7.31 -8.21
N ALA A 115 -9.24 7.24 -6.91
CA ALA A 115 -8.13 6.47 -6.37
C ALA A 115 -8.31 4.97 -6.61
N SER A 116 -9.53 4.46 -6.42
CA SER A 116 -9.86 3.06 -6.67
C SER A 116 -9.71 2.70 -8.13
N THR A 117 -10.29 3.49 -9.04
CA THR A 117 -10.18 3.28 -10.49
C THR A 117 -8.73 3.37 -10.95
N SER A 118 -7.97 4.37 -10.48
CA SER A 118 -6.54 4.48 -10.80
C SER A 118 -5.75 3.26 -10.30
N THR A 119 -6.07 2.74 -9.11
CA THR A 119 -5.39 1.58 -8.53
C THR A 119 -5.66 0.32 -9.33
N ILE A 120 -6.92 0.10 -9.67
CA ILE A 120 -7.34 -1.03 -10.51
C ILE A 120 -6.66 -0.95 -11.88
N LEU A 121 -6.73 0.19 -12.55
CA LEU A 121 -6.11 0.37 -13.87
C LEU A 121 -4.60 0.14 -13.81
N TYR A 122 -3.91 0.71 -12.83
CA TYR A 122 -2.47 0.56 -12.69
C TYR A 122 -2.05 -0.89 -12.47
N TYR A 123 -2.67 -1.59 -11.51
CA TYR A 123 -2.32 -2.98 -11.23
C TYR A 123 -2.77 -3.94 -12.33
N SER A 124 -3.89 -3.69 -13.02
CA SER A 124 -4.29 -4.45 -14.20
C SER A 124 -3.29 -4.29 -15.36
N LEU A 125 -2.80 -3.07 -15.60
CA LEU A 125 -1.76 -2.82 -16.62
C LEU A 125 -0.44 -3.52 -16.26
N LEU A 126 -0.03 -3.49 -14.99
CA LEU A 126 1.13 -4.24 -14.53
C LEU A 126 0.94 -5.75 -14.68
N ASN A 127 -0.24 -6.26 -14.36
CA ASN A 127 -0.54 -7.68 -14.47
C ASN A 127 -0.40 -8.17 -15.91
N ILE A 128 -1.00 -7.46 -16.86
CA ILE A 128 -0.95 -7.83 -18.29
C ILE A 128 0.48 -7.72 -18.83
N SER A 129 1.23 -6.70 -18.40
CA SER A 129 2.57 -6.42 -18.93
C SER A 129 3.67 -7.30 -18.33
N LEU A 130 3.60 -7.63 -17.03
CA LEU A 130 4.72 -8.27 -16.30
C LEU A 130 4.44 -9.70 -15.87
N SER A 131 3.18 -10.09 -15.68
CA SER A 131 2.83 -11.43 -15.16
C SER A 131 1.45 -11.87 -15.67
N PRO A 132 1.27 -12.07 -16.99
CA PRO A 132 -0.04 -12.35 -17.58
C PRO A 132 -0.59 -13.74 -17.25
N GLU A 133 0.25 -14.63 -16.71
CA GLU A 133 -0.09 -16.03 -16.42
C GLU A 133 -1.24 -16.19 -15.41
N TYR A 134 -1.36 -15.24 -14.48
CA TYR A 134 -2.39 -15.26 -13.46
C TYR A 134 -2.94 -13.84 -13.23
N PRO A 135 -4.27 -13.64 -13.20
CA PRO A 135 -4.88 -12.32 -13.06
C PRO A 135 -4.87 -11.84 -11.60
N TRP A 136 -3.70 -11.72 -10.99
CA TRP A 136 -3.53 -11.28 -9.60
C TRP A 136 -4.08 -9.87 -9.31
N ALA A 137 -4.34 -9.04 -10.33
CA ALA A 137 -4.95 -7.72 -10.18
C ALA A 137 -6.35 -7.76 -9.52
N ILE A 138 -7.02 -8.92 -9.51
CA ILE A 138 -8.30 -9.12 -8.81
C ILE A 138 -8.19 -8.86 -7.29
N TYR A 139 -7.03 -9.13 -6.67
CA TYR A 139 -6.82 -8.94 -5.24
C TYR A 139 -6.77 -7.46 -4.82
N PRO A 140 -5.88 -6.62 -5.39
CA PRO A 140 -5.89 -5.19 -5.07
C PRO A 140 -7.17 -4.50 -5.53
N ALA A 141 -7.81 -4.97 -6.61
CA ALA A 141 -9.10 -4.45 -7.05
C ALA A 141 -10.19 -4.67 -5.99
N TYR A 142 -10.29 -5.89 -5.46
CA TYR A 142 -11.20 -6.20 -4.36
C TYR A 142 -10.97 -5.28 -3.15
N LEU A 143 -9.72 -5.15 -2.70
CA LEU A 143 -9.37 -4.34 -1.54
C LEU A 143 -9.74 -2.86 -1.74
N VAL A 144 -9.46 -2.29 -2.91
CA VAL A 144 -9.66 -0.85 -3.12
C VAL A 144 -11.14 -0.51 -3.35
N LEU A 145 -11.94 -1.43 -3.91
CA LEU A 145 -13.39 -1.23 -4.11
C LEU A 145 -14.18 -1.12 -2.80
N TRP A 146 -13.66 -1.69 -1.71
CA TRP A 146 -14.25 -1.49 -0.38
C TRP A 146 -14.29 -0.03 0.04
N TRP A 147 -13.34 0.79 -0.42
CA TRP A 147 -13.20 2.17 0.00
C TRP A 147 -14.39 3.06 -0.44
N PRO A 148 -14.74 3.17 -1.73
CA PRO A 148 -15.89 3.96 -2.16
C PRO A 148 -17.22 3.42 -1.61
N ILE A 149 -17.40 2.08 -1.55
CA ILE A 149 -18.60 1.46 -0.99
C ILE A 149 -18.77 1.86 0.48
N SER A 150 -17.70 1.71 1.28
CA SER A 150 -17.73 2.06 2.70
C SER A 150 -18.04 3.53 2.91
N LEU A 151 -17.43 4.44 2.14
CA LEU A 151 -17.70 5.87 2.26
C LEU A 151 -19.13 6.22 1.86
N TYR A 152 -19.68 5.61 0.81
CA TYR A 152 -21.03 5.87 0.34
C TYR A 152 -22.07 5.51 1.42
N PHE A 153 -22.04 4.29 1.94
CA PHE A 153 -23.01 3.84 2.93
C PHE A 153 -22.77 4.43 4.33
N ALA A 154 -21.52 4.66 4.73
CA ALA A 154 -21.21 5.29 6.01
C ALA A 154 -21.76 6.73 6.09
N ARG A 155 -21.75 7.48 4.99
CA ARG A 155 -22.35 8.83 4.92
C ARG A 155 -23.86 8.81 5.12
N GLN A 156 -24.53 7.78 4.61
CA GLN A 156 -25.96 7.59 4.75
C GLN A 156 -26.34 6.94 6.10
N LYS A 157 -25.36 6.53 6.91
CA LYS A 157 -25.55 5.72 8.12
C LYS A 157 -26.36 4.44 7.85
N ASN A 158 -26.30 3.93 6.62
CA ASN A 158 -27.04 2.76 6.16
C ASN A 158 -26.16 1.52 6.34
N HIS A 159 -26.17 0.97 7.55
CA HIS A 159 -25.33 -0.16 7.90
C HIS A 159 -25.78 -1.45 7.22
N PHE A 160 -27.09 -1.66 7.05
CA PHE A 160 -27.60 -2.81 6.29
C PHE A 160 -27.18 -2.75 4.81
N GLY A 161 -27.31 -1.60 4.15
CA GLY A 161 -26.86 -1.41 2.77
C GLY A 161 -25.36 -1.68 2.58
N LEU A 162 -24.54 -1.25 3.54
CA LEU A 162 -23.11 -1.57 3.55
C LEU A 162 -22.87 -3.09 3.64
N SER A 163 -23.57 -3.78 4.54
CA SER A 163 -23.42 -5.22 4.72
C SER A 163 -23.83 -6.00 3.47
N LEU A 164 -24.89 -5.57 2.78
CA LEU A 164 -25.34 -6.19 1.53
C LEU A 164 -24.32 -5.96 0.41
N ALA A 165 -23.88 -4.71 0.19
CA ALA A 165 -22.91 -4.38 -0.84
C ALA A 165 -21.54 -5.03 -0.60
N GLY A 166 -21.05 -5.03 0.64
CA GLY A 166 -19.80 -5.69 1.01
C GLY A 166 -19.87 -7.22 0.87
N SER A 167 -21.03 -7.81 1.19
CA SER A 167 -21.25 -9.26 1.00
C SER A 167 -21.30 -9.63 -0.47
N LEU A 168 -21.97 -8.84 -1.32
CA LEU A 168 -21.99 -9.02 -2.77
C LEU A 168 -20.58 -8.90 -3.36
N LEU A 169 -19.84 -7.85 -3.00
CA LEU A 169 -18.46 -7.64 -3.47
C LEU A 169 -17.56 -8.83 -3.09
N THR A 170 -17.65 -9.29 -1.84
CA THR A 170 -16.81 -10.39 -1.34
C THR A 170 -17.22 -11.74 -1.92
N THR A 171 -18.52 -11.97 -2.11
CA THR A 171 -19.04 -13.16 -2.80
C THR A 171 -18.53 -13.21 -4.23
N LEU A 172 -18.65 -12.10 -4.97
CA LEU A 172 -18.14 -12.01 -6.34
C LEU A 172 -16.63 -12.26 -6.39
N PHE A 173 -15.87 -11.68 -5.46
CA PHE A 173 -14.43 -11.92 -5.35
C PHE A 173 -14.11 -13.41 -5.15
N PHE A 174 -14.76 -14.11 -4.21
CA PHE A 174 -14.50 -15.53 -3.99
C PHE A 174 -14.89 -16.40 -5.19
N ILE A 175 -16.00 -16.10 -5.87
CA ILE A 175 -16.38 -16.79 -7.11
C ILE A 175 -15.29 -16.62 -8.17
N VAL A 176 -14.85 -15.37 -8.41
CA VAL A 176 -13.80 -15.08 -9.40
C VAL A 176 -12.49 -15.79 -9.05
N VAL A 177 -12.03 -15.70 -7.80
CA VAL A 177 -10.79 -16.37 -7.37
C VAL A 177 -10.88 -17.89 -7.54
N ASN A 178 -12.04 -18.49 -7.22
CA ASN A 178 -12.25 -19.92 -7.35
C ASN A 178 -12.21 -20.38 -8.81
N VAL A 179 -12.93 -19.69 -9.70
CA VAL A 179 -12.93 -19.97 -11.14
C VAL A 179 -11.53 -19.84 -11.74
N VAL A 180 -10.76 -18.83 -11.32
CA VAL A 180 -9.41 -18.58 -11.83
C VAL A 180 -8.37 -19.55 -11.27
N SER A 181 -8.43 -19.85 -9.97
CA SER A 181 -7.35 -20.59 -9.28
C SER A 181 -7.53 -22.10 -9.33
N THR A 182 -8.76 -22.57 -9.12
CA THR A 182 -9.07 -24.00 -8.93
C THR A 182 -10.49 -24.28 -9.43
N PRO A 183 -10.72 -24.28 -10.76
CA PRO A 183 -12.06 -24.45 -11.33
C PRO A 183 -12.68 -25.81 -11.01
N ASP A 184 -11.84 -26.82 -10.74
CA ASP A 184 -12.29 -28.19 -10.45
C ASP A 184 -12.77 -28.40 -9.01
N GLN A 185 -12.61 -27.40 -8.13
CA GLN A 185 -12.96 -27.50 -6.71
C GLN A 185 -13.83 -26.33 -6.28
N ILE A 186 -15.06 -26.59 -5.82
CA ILE A 186 -16.03 -25.56 -5.44
C ILE A 186 -15.84 -25.13 -3.98
N TRP A 187 -14.69 -24.57 -3.64
CA TRP A 187 -14.41 -24.13 -2.25
C TRP A 187 -15.00 -22.75 -1.93
N ALA A 188 -15.38 -21.94 -2.91
CA ALA A 188 -15.93 -20.59 -2.68
C ALA A 188 -17.22 -20.59 -1.84
N VAL A 189 -17.99 -21.69 -1.86
CA VAL A 189 -19.25 -21.82 -1.12
C VAL A 189 -19.04 -21.65 0.39
N TYR A 190 -17.93 -22.16 0.94
CA TYR A 190 -17.66 -22.09 2.37
C TYR A 190 -17.52 -20.64 2.90
N PRO A 191 -16.64 -19.79 2.35
CA PRO A 191 -16.56 -18.39 2.80
C PRO A 191 -17.79 -17.58 2.42
N ILE A 192 -18.44 -17.85 1.28
CA ILE A 192 -19.68 -17.16 0.88
C ILE A 192 -20.77 -17.38 1.92
N PHE A 193 -20.97 -18.63 2.37
CA PHE A 193 -21.94 -18.96 3.40
C PHE A 193 -21.69 -18.14 4.68
N LEU A 194 -20.44 -18.03 5.12
CA LEU A 194 -20.07 -17.23 6.30
C LEU A 194 -20.40 -15.75 6.11
N ILE A 195 -20.14 -15.20 4.93
CA ILE A 195 -20.37 -13.79 4.63
C ILE A 195 -21.85 -13.43 4.60
N LEU A 196 -22.72 -14.32 4.14
CA LEU A 196 -24.16 -14.10 4.09
C LEU A 196 -24.79 -13.90 5.48
N TRP A 197 -24.14 -14.35 6.55
CA TRP A 197 -24.59 -14.06 7.92
C TRP A 197 -24.49 -12.58 8.28
N TRP A 198 -23.60 -11.82 7.62
CA TRP A 198 -23.43 -10.41 7.91
C TRP A 198 -24.69 -9.58 7.59
N PRO A 199 -25.25 -9.60 6.36
CA PRO A 199 -26.49 -8.88 6.06
C PRO A 199 -27.67 -9.41 6.86
N LEU A 200 -27.73 -10.72 7.13
CA LEU A 200 -28.78 -11.31 7.97
C LEU A 200 -28.74 -10.75 9.40
N SER A 201 -27.57 -10.68 10.01
CA SER A 201 -27.40 -10.11 11.36
C SER A 201 -27.77 -8.62 11.40
N MET A 202 -27.41 -7.86 10.35
CA MET A 202 -27.72 -6.45 10.25
C MET A 202 -29.21 -6.19 10.01
N TYR A 203 -29.87 -7.07 9.25
CA TYR A 203 -31.32 -7.05 9.04
C TYR A 203 -32.07 -7.14 10.38
N TYR A 204 -31.81 -8.17 11.17
CA TYR A 204 -32.44 -8.35 12.49
C TYR A 204 -32.07 -7.23 13.48
N TYR A 205 -30.86 -6.69 13.39
CA TYR A 205 -30.47 -5.54 14.21
C TYR A 205 -31.29 -4.28 13.88
N GLU A 206 -31.57 -4.02 12.60
CA GLU A 206 -32.42 -2.90 12.20
C GLU A 206 -33.90 -3.13 12.53
N GLU A 207 -34.42 -4.34 12.36
CA GLU A 207 -35.78 -4.68 12.81
C GLU A 207 -35.95 -4.47 14.31
N ARG A 208 -35.00 -4.94 15.13
CA ARG A 208 -35.04 -4.74 16.59
C ARG A 208 -35.02 -3.27 16.99
N LYS A 209 -34.37 -2.38 16.23
CA LYS A 209 -34.40 -0.94 16.51
C LYS A 209 -35.74 -0.29 16.18
N ARG A 210 -36.55 -0.92 15.33
CA ARG A 210 -37.85 -0.41 14.88
C ARG A 210 -39.02 -0.93 15.74
N ALA A 211 -38.84 -2.06 16.42
CA ALA A 211 -39.78 -2.62 17.40
C ALA A 211 -39.65 -1.93 18.76
#